data_AF-A0A7W5GV13-F1
#
_entry.id   AF-A0A7W5GV13-F1
#
_cell.length_a   1.000
_cell.length_b   1.000
_cell.length_c   1.000
_cell.angle_alpha   90.00
_cell.angle_beta   90.00
_cell.angle_gamma   90.00
#
_symmetry.space_group_name_H-M   'P 1'
#
loop_
_entity.id
_entity.type
_entity.pdbx_description
1 polymer ?
#
loop_
_entity_poly.entity_id
_entity_poly.type
_entity_poly.pdbx_seq_one_letter_code
_entity_poly.pdbx_strand_id
1 'polypeptide(L)'
;MAAGSKDLDRLSRPGWGKVSLMAVQKRTASRRMPLVGGSGKILFDGTTAATRSGHPCAADNPPMLFLLSPAKSLDFETPVPDTLLATQPRFEGPRGPAAELIKILREKSPQQVAELMHLSDKLSALNVARYAVWSSKGTSRNAKQAALAFDGDVYGGLDAKTLTTSQLSWAQDHVCILSGLYGVLRPLDLLQPYRLEMGTQLGNRHGKDLYAFWGSRISEYLNERLAADRTPVVINLASQEYFKSVDQGVLKARVVECVFEEWKGGTGAADPGRYKIVSFFAKRARGLMARWAVLHKAATPKALEKFDLEGYGFDASASKPDRMVFRRRAS
;
A
#
# COMPACT_ATOMS: atom_id res chain seq x y z
N MET A 1 39.39 24.57 43.59
CA MET A 1 40.02 23.27 43.25
C MET A 1 39.10 22.62 42.23
N ALA A 2 39.30 22.84 40.92
CA ALA A 2 40.19 22.08 40.01
C ALA A 2 39.84 20.58 40.03
N ALA A 3 39.67 19.81 38.97
CA ALA A 3 39.65 19.87 37.49
C ALA A 3 39.14 18.44 37.09
N GLY A 4 38.71 18.07 35.90
CA GLY A 4 38.86 18.63 34.57
C GLY A 4 38.16 17.75 33.53
N SER A 5 38.16 18.27 32.30
CA SER A 5 37.67 17.72 31.05
C SER A 5 38.55 16.61 30.47
N LYS A 6 37.94 15.73 29.65
CA LYS A 6 38.38 15.11 28.37
C LYS A 6 37.55 13.82 28.18
N ASP A 7 36.98 13.45 27.03
CA ASP A 7 37.44 13.60 25.65
C ASP A 7 36.28 13.78 24.65
N LEU A 8 36.60 14.58 23.63
CA LEU A 8 35.99 14.64 22.31
C LEU A 8 36.50 13.47 21.43
N ASP A 9 35.83 13.27 20.29
CA ASP A 9 36.20 12.45 19.13
C ASP A 9 35.83 10.95 19.12
N ARG A 10 34.65 10.66 18.53
CA ARG A 10 34.63 9.78 17.35
C ARG A 10 33.56 10.18 16.34
N LEU A 11 34.07 10.63 15.20
CA LEU A 11 33.41 11.10 13.99
C LEU A 11 32.50 10.05 13.30
N SER A 12 31.34 10.55 12.87
CA SER A 12 30.87 10.57 11.48
C SER A 12 30.69 9.27 10.69
N ARG A 13 29.43 8.87 10.49
CA ARG A 13 28.95 8.25 9.25
C ARG A 13 27.63 8.92 8.83
N PRO A 14 27.46 9.36 7.56
CA PRO A 14 26.28 10.11 7.17
C PRO A 14 25.13 9.17 6.83
N GLY A 15 24.11 9.13 7.69
CA GLY A 15 22.76 8.66 7.37
C GLY A 15 21.88 9.85 7.00
N TRP A 16 21.35 9.84 5.79
CA TRP A 16 20.20 10.59 5.29
C TRP A 16 19.80 11.86 6.06
N GLY A 17 20.49 12.96 5.77
CA GLY A 17 20.14 14.28 6.30
C GLY A 17 20.89 15.39 5.60
N LYS A 18 20.24 16.00 4.59
CA LYS A 18 20.46 17.30 3.93
C LYS A 18 20.44 17.15 2.41
N VAL A 19 19.25 17.33 1.82
CA VAL A 19 19.15 17.77 0.43
C VAL A 19 19.42 19.28 0.45
N SER A 20 20.65 19.67 0.09
CA SER A 20 21.00 21.08 -0.10
C SER A 20 20.54 21.54 -1.48
N LEU A 21 19.74 22.60 -1.50
CA LEU A 21 19.20 23.24 -2.69
C LEU A 21 20.23 24.28 -3.17
N MET A 22 20.99 24.01 -4.24
CA MET A 22 21.76 25.06 -4.93
C MET A 22 21.84 24.86 -6.45
N ALA A 23 21.35 25.90 -7.14
CA ALA A 23 21.76 26.46 -8.42
C ALA A 23 21.96 25.54 -9.65
N VAL A 24 20.99 25.57 -10.57
CA VAL A 24 21.22 25.28 -11.99
C VAL A 24 21.47 26.61 -12.71
N GLN A 25 22.70 26.83 -13.14
CA GLN A 25 23.08 27.94 -14.02
C GLN A 25 23.56 27.38 -15.37
N LYS A 26 23.03 27.98 -16.43
CA LYS A 26 23.22 27.67 -17.84
C LYS A 26 24.71 27.53 -18.23
N ARG A 27 25.01 26.59 -19.13
CA ARG A 27 25.97 26.81 -20.23
C ARG A 27 25.70 25.87 -21.42
N THR A 28 25.62 26.53 -22.56
CA THR A 28 25.52 26.05 -23.95
C THR A 28 26.88 25.66 -24.51
N ALA A 29 26.92 24.66 -25.41
CA ALA A 29 27.48 24.75 -26.77
C ALA A 29 28.04 23.40 -27.31
N SER A 30 27.38 22.91 -28.36
CA SER A 30 27.91 22.39 -29.64
C SER A 30 29.30 21.72 -29.71
N ARG A 31 29.34 20.49 -30.24
CA ARG A 31 30.19 20.14 -31.40
C ARG A 31 29.67 18.89 -32.12
N ARG A 32 29.68 18.97 -33.46
CA ARG A 32 29.25 17.98 -34.46
C ARG A 32 30.43 17.10 -34.93
N MET A 33 30.15 15.80 -35.13
CA MET A 33 30.51 14.88 -36.25
C MET A 33 32.00 14.55 -36.56
N PRO A 34 32.32 13.38 -37.18
CA PRO A 34 31.67 12.83 -38.40
C PRO A 34 31.28 11.34 -38.44
N LEU A 35 30.48 11.08 -39.47
CA LEU A 35 29.98 9.81 -40.00
C LEU A 35 31.11 9.00 -40.66
N VAL A 36 31.02 7.67 -40.55
CA VAL A 36 31.57 6.74 -41.55
C VAL A 36 30.45 5.76 -41.92
N GLY A 37 30.13 5.71 -43.21
CA GLY A 37 29.16 4.80 -43.81
C GLY A 37 29.76 3.42 -44.06
N GLY A 38 28.89 2.41 -44.02
CA GLY A 38 29.20 1.04 -44.38
C GLY A 38 27.91 0.32 -44.77
N SER A 39 27.67 0.27 -46.07
CA SER A 39 26.59 -0.46 -46.73
C SER A 39 26.73 -1.96 -46.56
N GLY A 40 25.66 -2.62 -46.10
CA GLY A 40 25.56 -4.08 -46.05
C GLY A 40 24.10 -4.50 -46.04
N LYS A 41 23.58 -4.87 -47.21
CA LYS A 41 22.33 -5.64 -47.36
C LYS A 41 22.56 -7.03 -46.76
N ILE A 42 21.73 -7.46 -45.81
CA ILE A 42 21.61 -8.87 -45.45
C ILE A 42 20.12 -9.23 -45.36
N LEU A 43 19.81 -10.35 -45.99
CA LEU A 43 18.50 -10.93 -46.25
C LEU A 43 17.67 -11.17 -45.00
N PHE A 44 16.35 -11.01 -45.16
CA PHE A 44 15.32 -11.65 -44.35
C PHE A 44 15.23 -13.13 -44.73
N ASP A 45 15.46 -14.03 -43.77
CA ASP A 45 14.77 -15.31 -43.66
C ASP A 45 14.98 -15.89 -42.24
N GLY A 46 14.05 -16.73 -41.78
CA GLY A 46 14.34 -17.68 -40.71
C GLY A 46 13.61 -17.45 -39.38
N THR A 47 12.31 -17.71 -39.41
CA THR A 47 11.50 -18.28 -38.34
C THR A 47 12.32 -18.95 -37.21
N THR A 48 12.34 -18.36 -36.01
CA THR A 48 12.78 -19.07 -34.80
C THR A 48 11.66 -19.01 -33.77
N ALA A 49 11.01 -20.15 -33.60
CA ALA A 49 10.03 -20.40 -32.57
C ALA A 49 10.67 -20.19 -31.20
N ALA A 50 10.23 -19.16 -30.47
CA ALA A 50 10.53 -19.02 -29.07
C ALA A 50 9.79 -20.14 -28.31
N THR A 51 10.56 -21.11 -27.82
CA THR A 51 10.14 -22.11 -26.84
C THR A 51 9.54 -21.41 -25.63
N ARG A 52 8.21 -21.47 -25.52
CA ARG A 52 7.48 -21.14 -24.29
C ARG A 52 7.94 -22.11 -23.21
N SER A 53 8.74 -21.64 -22.26
CA SER A 53 8.89 -22.31 -20.97
C SER A 53 7.55 -22.19 -20.24
N GLY A 54 6.74 -23.23 -20.37
CA GLY A 54 5.47 -23.36 -19.67
C GLY A 54 5.69 -23.24 -18.16
N HIS A 55 5.04 -22.23 -17.57
CA HIS A 55 4.73 -22.28 -16.15
C HIS A 55 3.65 -23.35 -15.95
N PRO A 56 3.82 -24.27 -14.99
CA PRO A 56 2.86 -25.35 -14.79
C PRO A 56 1.57 -24.81 -14.15
N CYS A 57 0.46 -25.24 -14.75
CA CYS A 57 -0.91 -25.36 -14.26
C CYS A 57 -1.64 -24.15 -13.66
N ALA A 58 -2.86 -23.99 -14.17
CA ALA A 58 -3.91 -23.14 -13.62
C ALA A 58 -4.11 -23.39 -12.12
N ALA A 59 -4.39 -22.30 -11.40
CA ALA A 59 -4.48 -22.22 -9.95
C ALA A 59 -5.48 -23.20 -9.34
N ASP A 60 -5.04 -23.96 -8.34
CA ASP A 60 -5.90 -24.79 -7.47
C ASP A 60 -6.77 -23.96 -6.49
N ASN A 61 -6.75 -22.63 -6.58
CA ASN A 61 -7.68 -21.78 -5.83
C ASN A 61 -8.07 -20.55 -6.65
N PRO A 62 -9.38 -20.26 -6.83
CA PRO A 62 -9.84 -19.05 -7.49
C PRO A 62 -9.38 -17.80 -6.70
N PRO A 63 -9.02 -16.69 -7.39
CA PRO A 63 -8.43 -15.54 -6.71
C PRO A 63 -9.48 -14.75 -5.92
N MET A 64 -9.46 -14.87 -4.60
CA MET A 64 -10.12 -13.94 -3.67
C MET A 64 -9.17 -12.81 -3.29
N LEU A 65 -9.65 -11.55 -3.25
CA LEU A 65 -8.85 -10.38 -2.87
C LEU A 65 -9.18 -9.85 -1.47
N PHE A 66 -8.16 -9.49 -0.71
CA PHE A 66 -8.27 -8.81 0.59
C PHE A 66 -7.86 -7.34 0.42
N LEU A 67 -8.73 -6.40 0.81
CA LEU A 67 -8.40 -4.97 0.76
C LEU A 67 -7.99 -4.47 2.14
N LEU A 68 -6.81 -3.86 2.24
CA LEU A 68 -6.32 -3.20 3.44
C LEU A 68 -6.27 -1.68 3.25
N SER A 69 -6.37 -0.95 4.36
CA SER A 69 -5.99 0.47 4.40
C SER A 69 -4.47 0.63 4.40
N PRO A 70 -3.94 1.76 3.92
CA PRO A 70 -2.54 2.11 4.08
C PRO A 70 -2.28 2.55 5.53
N ALA A 71 -1.01 2.76 5.86
CA ALA A 71 -0.63 3.38 7.13
C ALA A 71 -0.10 4.80 6.95
N LYS A 72 -0.17 5.53 8.07
CA LYS A 72 0.26 6.93 8.18
C LYS A 72 1.76 7.06 8.41
N SER A 73 2.34 6.13 9.16
CA SER A 73 3.78 6.01 9.39
C SER A 73 4.39 5.07 8.35
N LEU A 74 5.67 5.28 8.07
CA LEU A 74 6.40 4.53 7.07
C LEU A 74 7.78 4.17 7.63
N ASP A 75 8.21 2.93 7.39
CA ASP A 75 9.53 2.41 7.74
C ASP A 75 10.35 2.20 6.47
N PHE A 76 11.33 3.08 6.25
CA PHE A 76 12.33 2.98 5.19
C PHE A 76 13.73 2.63 5.71
N GLU A 77 13.88 2.43 7.02
CA GLU A 77 15.17 2.19 7.67
C GLU A 77 15.45 0.69 7.80
N THR A 78 14.41 -0.12 8.08
CA THR A 78 14.57 -1.58 8.17
C THR A 78 14.94 -2.14 6.79
N PRO A 79 16.08 -2.84 6.65
CA PRO A 79 16.50 -3.43 5.39
C PRO A 79 15.53 -4.48 4.86
N VAL A 80 15.50 -4.64 3.54
CA VAL A 80 14.77 -5.71 2.85
C VAL A 80 15.80 -6.67 2.24
N PRO A 81 15.58 -8.00 2.27
CA PRO A 81 16.48 -8.93 1.60
C PRO A 81 16.63 -8.61 0.11
N ASP A 82 17.86 -8.55 -0.40
CA ASP A 82 18.15 -8.24 -1.81
C ASP A 82 17.51 -9.25 -2.79
N THR A 83 17.22 -10.46 -2.30
CA THR A 83 16.56 -11.53 -3.08
C THR A 83 15.05 -11.32 -3.23
N LEU A 84 14.43 -10.42 -2.46
CA LEU A 84 13.00 -10.16 -2.55
C LEU A 84 12.72 -9.19 -3.72
N LEU A 85 12.20 -9.75 -4.81
CA LEU A 85 11.84 -8.97 -5.98
C LEU A 85 10.72 -7.97 -5.68
N ALA A 86 10.90 -6.75 -6.18
CA ALA A 86 9.89 -5.71 -6.13
C ALA A 86 9.13 -5.62 -7.46
N THR A 87 7.91 -5.13 -7.38
CA THR A 87 7.03 -4.85 -8.52
C THR A 87 6.70 -3.36 -8.57
N GLN A 88 6.01 -2.91 -9.62
CA GLN A 88 5.67 -1.50 -9.81
C GLN A 88 4.18 -1.27 -9.62
N PRO A 89 3.77 -0.15 -8.97
CA PRO A 89 2.36 0.21 -8.85
C PRO A 89 1.66 0.34 -10.20
N ARG A 90 0.40 -0.11 -10.29
CA ARG A 90 -0.40 -0.07 -11.53
C ARG A 90 -0.59 1.35 -12.08
N PHE A 91 -0.81 2.33 -11.19
CA PHE A 91 -1.15 3.71 -11.55
C PHE A 91 0.03 4.68 -11.43
N GLU A 92 1.25 4.17 -11.27
CA GLU A 92 2.47 4.96 -11.38
C GLU A 92 2.85 5.16 -12.87
N GLY A 93 3.63 6.21 -13.16
CA GLY A 93 4.13 6.50 -14.50
C GLY A 93 4.10 8.00 -14.79
N PRO A 94 4.85 8.49 -15.80
CA PRO A 94 4.96 9.93 -16.09
C PRO A 94 3.63 10.60 -16.44
N ARG A 95 2.67 9.81 -16.92
CA ARG A 95 1.30 10.22 -17.27
C ARG A 95 0.24 9.47 -16.44
N GLY A 96 0.67 8.80 -15.37
CA GLY A 96 -0.20 8.03 -14.50
C GLY A 96 -0.93 8.92 -13.48
N PRO A 97 -2.06 8.45 -12.93
CA PRO A 97 -2.82 9.17 -11.90
C PRO A 97 -1.97 9.63 -10.70
N ALA A 98 -1.01 8.82 -10.25
CA ALA A 98 -0.14 9.21 -9.12
C ALA A 98 0.71 10.46 -9.44
N ALA A 99 1.23 10.56 -10.66
CA ALA A 99 2.01 11.74 -11.10
C ALA A 99 1.14 13.00 -11.21
N GLU A 100 -0.13 12.85 -11.60
CA GLU A 100 -1.10 13.95 -11.64
C GLU A 100 -1.36 14.53 -10.25
N LEU A 101 -1.60 13.67 -9.25
CA LEU A 101 -1.78 14.10 -7.86
C LEU A 101 -0.51 14.76 -7.30
N ILE A 102 0.67 14.19 -7.58
CA ILE A 102 1.95 14.79 -7.15
C ILE A 102 2.18 16.15 -7.77
N LYS A 103 1.77 16.36 -9.02
CA LYS A 103 1.88 17.68 -9.66
C LYS A 103 1.09 18.73 -8.88
N ILE A 104 -0.16 18.43 -8.50
CA ILE A 104 -0.99 19.35 -7.69
C ILE A 104 -0.36 19.57 -6.31
N LEU A 105 0.16 18.53 -5.67
CA LEU A 105 0.74 18.63 -4.33
C LEU A 105 2.06 19.42 -4.31
N ARG A 106 2.84 19.41 -5.39
CA ARG A 106 4.08 20.20 -5.54
C ARG A 106 3.85 21.70 -5.60
N GLU A 107 2.67 22.13 -6.00
CA GLU A 107 2.30 23.54 -6.09
C GLU A 107 1.89 24.11 -4.71
N LYS A 108 1.74 23.27 -3.69
CA LYS A 108 1.29 23.68 -2.36
C LYS A 108 2.45 24.06 -1.44
N SER A 109 2.28 25.15 -0.71
CA SER A 109 3.16 25.52 0.40
C SER A 109 2.99 24.55 1.59
N PRO A 110 3.96 24.48 2.52
CA PRO A 110 3.81 23.72 3.75
C PRO A 110 2.55 24.11 4.55
N GLN A 111 2.18 25.39 4.59
CA GLN A 111 0.97 25.86 5.27
C GLN A 111 -0.30 25.33 4.60
N GLN A 112 -0.37 25.37 3.27
CA GLN A 112 -1.50 24.81 2.53
C GLN A 112 -1.61 23.29 2.72
N VAL A 113 -0.50 22.57 2.83
CA VAL A 113 -0.50 21.13 3.15
C VAL A 113 -0.94 20.88 4.59
N ALA A 114 -0.51 21.72 5.54
CA ALA A 114 -0.92 21.65 6.94
C ALA A 114 -2.44 21.76 7.08
N GLU A 115 -3.03 22.77 6.43
CA GLU A 115 -4.48 22.99 6.40
C GLU A 115 -5.23 21.85 5.71
N LEU A 116 -4.76 21.44 4.53
CA LEU A 116 -5.42 20.42 3.69
C LEU A 116 -5.49 19.04 4.36
N MET A 117 -4.47 18.67 5.14
CA MET A 117 -4.32 17.33 5.72
C MET A 117 -4.34 17.33 7.25
N HIS A 118 -4.59 18.48 7.88
CA HIS A 118 -4.56 18.70 9.33
C HIS A 118 -3.26 18.18 9.98
N LEU A 119 -2.12 18.61 9.44
CA LEU A 119 -0.79 18.18 9.88
C LEU A 119 -0.08 19.29 10.65
N SER A 120 0.86 18.91 11.53
CA SER A 120 1.78 19.86 12.14
C SER A 120 2.77 20.42 11.12
N ASP A 121 3.33 21.60 11.39
CA ASP A 121 4.30 22.27 10.51
C ASP A 121 5.47 21.37 10.10
N LYS A 122 6.04 20.64 11.06
CA LYS A 122 7.14 19.70 10.81
C LYS A 122 6.72 18.61 9.82
N LEU A 123 5.53 18.05 9.99
CA LEU A 123 5.03 16.97 9.15
C LEU A 123 4.62 17.49 7.76
N SER A 124 4.10 18.70 7.67
CA SER A 124 3.78 19.38 6.42
C SER A 124 5.03 19.68 5.61
N ALA A 125 6.07 20.26 6.22
CA ALA A 125 7.35 20.52 5.58
C ALA A 125 8.01 19.22 5.07
N LEU A 126 7.95 18.15 5.87
CA LEU A 126 8.43 16.82 5.45
C LEU A 126 7.69 16.32 4.20
N ASN A 127 6.37 16.45 4.16
CA ASN A 127 5.61 15.93 3.03
C ASN A 127 5.73 16.79 1.77
N VAL A 128 5.86 18.11 1.88
CA VAL A 128 6.22 18.97 0.73
C VAL A 128 7.57 18.55 0.16
N ALA A 129 8.57 18.29 1.01
CA ALA A 129 9.87 17.78 0.55
C ALA A 129 9.75 16.41 -0.15
N ARG A 130 8.93 15.50 0.39
CA ARG A 130 8.63 14.20 -0.24
C ARG A 130 8.00 14.37 -1.62
N TYR A 131 7.01 15.25 -1.77
CA TYR A 131 6.39 15.50 -3.08
C TYR A 131 7.39 16.08 -4.07
N ALA A 132 8.26 16.99 -3.64
CA ALA A 132 9.28 17.60 -4.49
C ALA A 132 10.24 16.55 -5.09
N VAL A 133 10.66 15.55 -4.30
CA VAL A 133 11.63 14.52 -4.74
C VAL A 133 10.99 13.26 -5.32
N TRP A 134 9.66 13.11 -5.24
CA TRP A 134 8.96 11.96 -5.81
C TRP A 134 9.26 11.80 -7.32
N SER A 135 9.38 10.56 -7.79
CA SER A 135 9.62 10.27 -9.21
C SER A 135 8.48 9.45 -9.79
N SER A 136 8.22 9.59 -11.09
CA SER A 136 7.23 8.77 -11.81
C SER A 136 7.61 7.29 -11.98
N LYS A 137 8.73 6.86 -11.38
CA LYS A 137 9.17 5.47 -11.33
C LYS A 137 9.92 5.21 -10.04
N GLY A 138 9.37 4.35 -9.17
CA GLY A 138 10.04 3.85 -7.98
C GLY A 138 11.24 2.96 -8.32
N THR A 139 12.28 3.04 -7.50
CA THR A 139 13.49 2.21 -7.56
C THR A 139 13.86 1.75 -6.15
N SER A 140 14.72 0.73 -6.03
CA SER A 140 15.23 0.29 -4.71
C SER A 140 15.99 1.38 -3.94
N ARG A 141 16.38 2.50 -4.58
CA ARG A 141 17.07 3.62 -3.94
C ARG A 141 16.12 4.66 -3.30
N ASN A 142 14.87 4.72 -3.74
CA ASN A 142 13.92 5.76 -3.32
C ASN A 142 12.55 5.22 -2.93
N ALA A 143 12.36 3.91 -3.01
CA ALA A 143 11.11 3.23 -2.73
C ALA A 143 11.37 1.88 -2.04
N LYS A 144 10.37 1.38 -1.33
CA LYS A 144 10.39 0.09 -0.64
C LYS A 144 9.05 -0.61 -0.86
N GLN A 145 9.03 -1.95 -0.88
CA GLN A 145 7.80 -2.73 -1.07
C GLN A 145 6.71 -2.31 -0.06
N ALA A 146 5.49 -2.05 -0.53
CA ALA A 146 4.43 -1.43 0.25
C ALA A 146 4.13 -2.15 1.58
N ALA A 147 4.05 -3.48 1.59
CA ALA A 147 3.78 -4.26 2.81
C ALA A 147 4.92 -4.23 3.84
N LEU A 148 6.15 -3.88 3.40
CA LEU A 148 7.33 -3.72 4.25
C LEU A 148 7.60 -2.25 4.62
N ALA A 149 6.98 -1.31 3.90
CA ALA A 149 7.18 0.12 4.07
C ALA A 149 6.10 0.77 4.93
N PHE A 150 4.85 0.32 4.86
CA PHE A 150 3.80 0.83 5.74
C PHE A 150 4.00 0.36 7.17
N ASP A 151 3.89 1.28 8.12
CA ASP A 151 4.07 1.03 9.54
C ASP A 151 2.89 1.57 10.36
N GLY A 152 2.33 0.73 11.23
CA GLY A 152 1.14 1.01 12.05
C GLY A 152 0.32 -0.24 12.32
N ASP A 153 -0.76 -0.12 13.08
CA ASP A 153 -1.50 -1.25 13.67
C ASP A 153 -1.86 -2.38 12.70
N VAL A 154 -2.35 -2.04 11.50
CA VAL A 154 -2.66 -3.02 10.43
C VAL A 154 -1.42 -3.79 10.01
N TYR A 155 -0.29 -3.10 9.84
CA TYR A 155 0.96 -3.70 9.36
C TYR A 155 1.74 -4.40 10.47
N GLY A 156 1.54 -3.99 11.73
CA GLY A 156 1.96 -4.75 12.90
C GLY A 156 1.14 -6.02 13.12
N GLY A 157 -0.09 -6.11 12.60
CA GLY A 157 -0.89 -7.34 12.56
C GLY A 157 -0.54 -8.23 11.36
N LEU A 158 -0.31 -7.63 10.18
CA LEU A 158 0.14 -8.36 8.99
C LEU A 158 1.54 -8.96 9.19
N ASP A 159 2.43 -8.15 9.77
CA ASP A 159 3.83 -8.45 10.09
C ASP A 159 4.56 -9.09 8.89
N ALA A 160 4.54 -8.39 7.75
CA ALA A 160 5.01 -8.92 6.48
C ALA A 160 6.50 -9.28 6.47
N LYS A 161 7.30 -8.66 7.34
CA LYS A 161 8.73 -8.94 7.49
C LYS A 161 9.03 -10.34 8.01
N THR A 162 8.06 -11.03 8.64
CA THR A 162 8.22 -12.41 9.12
C THR A 162 7.67 -13.45 8.16
N LEU A 163 7.10 -13.02 7.01
CA LEU A 163 6.61 -13.92 5.98
C LEU A 163 7.74 -14.40 5.08
N THR A 164 7.65 -15.66 4.66
CA THR A 164 8.57 -16.23 3.67
C THR A 164 8.31 -15.65 2.27
N THR A 165 9.26 -15.82 1.35
CA THR A 165 9.09 -15.37 -0.05
C THR A 165 7.86 -15.99 -0.72
N SER A 166 7.54 -17.25 -0.44
CA SER A 166 6.34 -17.90 -1.00
C SER A 166 5.04 -17.34 -0.41
N GLN A 167 5.04 -17.00 0.88
CA GLN A 167 3.92 -16.33 1.53
C GLN A 167 3.73 -14.90 1.03
N LEU A 168 4.81 -14.16 0.81
CA LEU A 168 4.77 -12.83 0.19
C LEU A 168 4.31 -12.89 -1.27
N SER A 169 4.70 -13.93 -2.02
CA SER A 169 4.19 -14.17 -3.37
C SER A 169 2.69 -14.43 -3.35
N TRP A 170 2.20 -15.25 -2.42
CA TRP A 170 0.74 -15.45 -2.27
C TRP A 170 0.05 -14.14 -1.89
N ALA A 171 0.61 -13.38 -0.94
CA ALA A 171 0.07 -12.07 -0.57
C ALA A 171 0.04 -11.12 -1.78
N GLN A 172 1.05 -11.16 -2.65
CA GLN A 172 1.10 -10.34 -3.86
C GLN A 172 -0.12 -10.56 -4.76
N ASP A 173 -0.57 -11.81 -4.87
CA ASP A 173 -1.68 -12.23 -5.72
C ASP A 173 -3.06 -12.06 -5.06
N HIS A 174 -3.12 -11.96 -3.73
CA HIS A 174 -4.38 -11.96 -2.98
C HIS A 174 -4.63 -10.71 -2.14
N VAL A 175 -3.62 -9.88 -1.86
CA VAL A 175 -3.77 -8.66 -1.04
C VAL A 175 -3.67 -7.42 -1.94
N CYS A 176 -4.53 -6.45 -1.64
CA CYS A 176 -4.51 -5.10 -2.17
C CYS A 176 -4.48 -4.11 -1.01
N ILE A 177 -3.71 -3.04 -1.16
CA ILE A 177 -3.65 -1.93 -0.21
C ILE A 177 -4.21 -0.70 -0.94
N LEU A 178 -5.35 -0.20 -0.48
CA LEU A 178 -5.92 1.04 -1.02
C LEU A 178 -5.01 2.22 -0.66
N SER A 179 -4.93 3.22 -1.53
CA SER A 179 -4.00 4.34 -1.35
C SER A 179 -4.58 5.62 -1.96
N GLY A 180 -4.52 6.74 -1.23
CA GLY A 180 -4.94 8.03 -1.78
C GLY A 180 -4.08 8.48 -2.96
N LEU A 181 -2.78 8.15 -2.96
CA LEU A 181 -1.84 8.54 -4.03
C LEU A 181 -1.71 7.51 -5.15
N TYR A 182 -1.67 6.22 -4.80
CA TYR A 182 -1.42 5.15 -5.78
C TYR A 182 -2.70 4.41 -6.20
N GLY A 183 -3.86 4.75 -5.61
CA GLY A 183 -5.14 4.09 -5.86
C GLY A 183 -5.20 2.72 -5.21
N VAL A 184 -4.47 1.76 -5.78
CA VAL A 184 -4.30 0.40 -5.26
C VAL A 184 -2.86 -0.05 -5.43
N LEU A 185 -2.28 -0.57 -4.36
CA LEU A 185 -0.96 -1.19 -4.31
C LEU A 185 -1.09 -2.69 -4.03
N ARG A 186 -0.16 -3.48 -4.54
CA ARG A 186 0.10 -4.85 -4.10
C ARG A 186 1.22 -4.86 -3.04
N PRO A 187 1.31 -5.89 -2.19
CA PRO A 187 2.33 -5.99 -1.15
C PRO A 187 3.76 -5.68 -1.57
N LEU A 188 4.18 -6.10 -2.75
CA LEU A 188 5.53 -5.95 -3.30
C LEU A 188 5.64 -4.79 -4.29
N ASP A 189 4.61 -3.97 -4.48
CA ASP A 189 4.73 -2.76 -5.31
C ASP A 189 5.63 -1.75 -4.58
N LEU A 190 6.55 -1.12 -5.32
CA LEU A 190 7.44 -0.10 -4.79
C LEU A 190 6.66 1.15 -4.36
N LEU A 191 6.80 1.50 -3.09
CA LEU A 191 6.18 2.65 -2.45
C LEU A 191 7.24 3.72 -2.18
N GLN A 192 7.11 4.89 -2.79
CA GLN A 192 7.85 6.08 -2.39
C GLN A 192 7.14 6.78 -1.22
N PRO A 193 7.87 7.44 -0.30
CA PRO A 193 7.29 8.04 0.88
C PRO A 193 6.34 9.20 0.52
N TYR A 194 5.15 9.21 1.11
CA TYR A 194 4.13 10.23 0.88
C TYR A 194 3.20 10.34 2.10
N ARG A 195 2.33 11.36 2.07
CA ARG A 195 1.13 11.42 2.90
C ARG A 195 -0.02 11.91 2.03
N LEU A 196 -1.05 11.11 1.85
CA LEU A 196 -2.27 11.54 1.16
C LEU A 196 -3.38 10.55 1.52
N GLU A 197 -4.17 10.90 2.53
CA GLU A 197 -5.32 10.10 2.93
C GLU A 197 -6.44 10.16 1.88
N MET A 198 -7.20 9.07 1.74
CA MET A 198 -8.28 9.00 0.74
C MET A 198 -9.37 10.05 0.99
N GLY A 199 -9.62 10.42 2.25
CA GLY A 199 -10.59 11.45 2.60
C GLY A 199 -10.20 12.89 2.25
N THR A 200 -8.96 13.15 1.80
CA THR A 200 -8.48 14.52 1.54
C THR A 200 -9.29 15.22 0.44
N GLN A 201 -9.77 16.43 0.72
CA GLN A 201 -10.48 17.31 -0.22
C GLN A 201 -9.50 18.03 -1.17
N LEU A 202 -8.72 17.24 -1.91
CA LEU A 202 -7.78 17.75 -2.91
C LEU A 202 -8.52 18.02 -4.22
N GLY A 203 -8.88 19.28 -4.47
CA GLY A 203 -9.46 19.72 -5.74
C GLY A 203 -8.59 19.36 -6.94
N ASN A 204 -9.19 18.78 -7.96
CA ASN A 204 -8.54 18.25 -9.16
C ASN A 204 -9.49 18.35 -10.37
N ARG A 205 -9.01 18.01 -11.57
CA ARG A 205 -9.82 18.14 -12.80
C ARG A 205 -11.06 17.24 -12.86
N HIS A 206 -11.12 16.21 -12.01
CA HIS A 206 -12.24 15.27 -11.95
C HIS A 206 -13.23 15.59 -10.82
N GLY A 207 -12.91 16.52 -9.92
CA GLY A 207 -13.80 16.94 -8.85
C GLY A 207 -13.10 17.56 -7.65
N LYS A 208 -13.81 17.63 -6.52
CA LYS A 208 -13.36 18.31 -5.30
C LYS A 208 -12.46 17.47 -4.39
N ASP A 209 -12.40 16.16 -4.59
CA ASP A 209 -11.71 15.23 -3.69
C ASP A 209 -11.13 14.01 -4.42
N LEU A 210 -10.46 13.13 -3.66
CA LEU A 210 -9.82 11.94 -4.21
C LEU A 210 -10.82 10.84 -4.60
N TYR A 211 -12.03 10.81 -4.04
CA TYR A 211 -13.07 9.87 -4.48
C TYR A 211 -13.47 10.18 -5.93
N ALA A 212 -13.73 11.46 -6.22
CA ALA A 212 -14.00 11.92 -7.58
C ALA A 212 -12.78 11.73 -8.50
N PHE A 213 -11.56 11.95 -7.98
CA PHE A 213 -10.34 11.71 -8.74
C PHE A 213 -10.20 10.27 -9.22
N TRP A 214 -10.34 9.30 -8.30
CA TRP A 214 -10.16 7.89 -8.63
C TRP A 214 -11.32 7.32 -9.44
N GLY A 215 -12.55 7.77 -9.19
CA GLY A 215 -13.74 7.31 -9.91
C GLY A 215 -13.83 5.79 -9.95
N SER A 216 -14.07 5.22 -11.13
CA SER A 216 -14.18 3.77 -11.34
C SER A 216 -12.85 3.02 -11.39
N ARG A 217 -11.71 3.71 -11.52
CA ARG A 217 -10.41 3.10 -11.86
C ARG A 217 -9.97 2.02 -10.86
N ILE A 218 -10.25 2.23 -9.57
CA ILE A 218 -9.91 1.28 -8.52
C ILE A 218 -10.72 -0.02 -8.72
N SER A 219 -12.04 0.08 -8.88
CA SER A 219 -12.92 -1.07 -9.12
C SER A 219 -12.61 -1.80 -10.43
N GLU A 220 -12.29 -1.06 -11.50
CA GLU A 220 -11.85 -1.64 -12.78
C GLU A 220 -10.59 -2.48 -12.61
N TYR A 221 -9.60 -1.98 -11.88
CA TYR A 221 -8.38 -2.76 -11.61
C TYR A 221 -8.63 -3.98 -10.72
N LEU A 222 -9.51 -3.87 -9.72
CA LEU A 222 -9.90 -5.04 -8.92
C LEU A 222 -10.63 -6.08 -9.79
N ASN A 223 -11.48 -5.66 -10.72
CA ASN A 223 -12.12 -6.55 -11.69
C ASN A 223 -11.10 -7.23 -12.62
N GLU A 224 -10.09 -6.51 -13.10
CA GLU A 224 -8.99 -7.08 -13.90
C GLU A 224 -8.28 -8.21 -13.13
N ARG A 225 -7.96 -7.96 -11.86
CA ARG A 225 -7.30 -8.94 -10.99
C ARG A 225 -8.15 -10.17 -10.69
N LEU A 226 -9.47 -10.00 -10.69
CA LEU A 226 -10.45 -11.04 -10.40
C LEU A 226 -11.02 -11.71 -11.66
N ALA A 227 -10.55 -11.34 -12.85
CA ALA A 227 -11.15 -11.73 -14.12
C ALA A 227 -11.16 -13.25 -14.38
N ALA A 228 -10.21 -13.98 -13.79
CA ALA A 228 -10.13 -15.44 -13.91
C ALA A 228 -11.08 -16.18 -12.95
N ASP A 229 -11.68 -15.49 -11.97
CA ASP A 229 -12.62 -16.07 -11.01
C ASP A 229 -14.04 -16.07 -11.58
N ARG A 230 -14.73 -17.22 -11.48
CA ARG A 230 -16.13 -17.34 -11.86
C ARG A 230 -17.07 -16.73 -10.82
N THR A 231 -16.64 -16.68 -9.57
CA THR A 231 -17.38 -16.15 -8.42
C THR A 231 -16.49 -15.18 -7.64
N PRO A 232 -16.12 -14.04 -8.23
CA PRO A 232 -15.13 -13.14 -7.67
C PRO A 232 -15.57 -12.59 -6.29
N VAL A 233 -14.66 -12.63 -5.32
CA VAL A 233 -14.91 -12.13 -3.97
C VAL A 233 -13.84 -11.12 -3.54
N VAL A 234 -14.30 -10.05 -2.91
CA VAL A 234 -13.49 -9.08 -2.20
C VAL A 234 -13.80 -9.15 -0.71
N ILE A 235 -12.79 -9.42 0.11
CA ILE A 235 -12.84 -9.30 1.56
C ILE A 235 -12.41 -7.88 1.94
N ASN A 236 -13.35 -7.10 2.46
CA ASN A 236 -13.09 -5.76 2.92
C ASN A 236 -12.51 -5.78 4.35
N LEU A 237 -11.19 -5.57 4.44
CA LEU A 237 -10.45 -5.32 5.69
C LEU A 237 -9.98 -3.86 5.79
N ALA A 238 -10.43 -2.98 4.88
CA ALA A 238 -10.08 -1.57 4.89
C ALA A 238 -11.04 -0.79 5.80
N SER A 239 -10.66 0.42 6.19
CA SER A 239 -11.62 1.36 6.77
C SER A 239 -12.64 1.81 5.72
N GLN A 240 -13.80 2.26 6.18
CA GLN A 240 -14.84 2.81 5.31
C GLN A 240 -14.35 4.04 4.52
N GLU A 241 -13.44 4.83 5.09
CA GLU A 241 -12.78 5.94 4.37
C GLU A 241 -12.10 5.46 3.09
N TYR A 242 -11.29 4.40 3.16
CA TYR A 242 -10.61 3.89 1.98
C TYR A 242 -11.55 3.08 1.09
N PHE A 243 -12.41 2.24 1.66
CA PHE A 243 -13.32 1.41 0.88
C PHE A 243 -14.34 2.23 0.08
N LYS A 244 -14.69 3.44 0.51
CA LYS A 244 -15.51 4.38 -0.27
C LYS A 244 -14.92 4.75 -1.65
N SER A 245 -13.61 4.57 -1.85
CA SER A 245 -12.97 4.75 -3.17
C SER A 245 -13.17 3.59 -4.14
N VAL A 246 -13.73 2.47 -3.65
CA VAL A 246 -14.14 1.33 -4.47
C VAL A 246 -15.58 1.58 -4.90
N ASP A 247 -15.76 1.92 -6.17
CA ASP A 247 -17.08 2.04 -6.79
C ASP A 247 -17.76 0.67 -6.88
N GLN A 248 -18.73 0.44 -6.00
CA GLN A 248 -19.51 -0.80 -5.94
C GLN A 248 -20.47 -0.97 -7.12
N GLY A 249 -20.81 0.09 -7.86
CA GLY A 249 -21.60 -0.03 -9.09
C GLY A 249 -20.81 -0.60 -10.26
N VAL A 250 -19.48 -0.47 -10.24
CA VAL A 250 -18.56 -1.01 -11.26
C VAL A 250 -17.92 -2.34 -10.82
N LEU A 251 -17.75 -2.55 -9.52
CA LEU A 251 -17.15 -3.76 -8.98
C LEU A 251 -18.06 -4.99 -9.25
N LYS A 252 -17.51 -6.01 -9.92
CA LYS A 252 -18.22 -7.26 -10.23
C LYS A 252 -18.17 -8.27 -9.08
N ALA A 253 -17.23 -8.08 -8.17
CA ALA A 253 -16.99 -8.98 -7.06
C ALA A 253 -18.02 -8.81 -5.95
N ARG A 254 -18.42 -9.92 -5.35
CA ARG A 254 -19.15 -9.92 -4.08
C ARG A 254 -18.26 -9.36 -2.98
N VAL A 255 -18.76 -8.41 -2.20
CA VAL A 255 -18.03 -7.83 -1.08
C VAL A 255 -18.44 -8.52 0.22
N VAL A 256 -17.48 -8.98 1.00
CA VAL A 256 -17.69 -9.49 2.35
C VAL A 256 -16.94 -8.60 3.34
N GLU A 257 -17.67 -7.98 4.26
CA GLU A 257 -17.09 -7.14 5.32
C GLU A 257 -16.68 -7.99 6.53
N CYS A 258 -15.44 -7.84 7.00
CA CYS A 258 -15.01 -8.42 8.27
C CYS A 258 -15.00 -7.36 9.37
N VAL A 259 -15.74 -7.63 10.45
CA VAL A 259 -15.87 -6.74 11.60
C VAL A 259 -15.25 -7.40 12.83
N PHE A 260 -14.41 -6.65 13.52
CA PHE A 260 -13.69 -7.10 14.71
C PHE A 260 -14.22 -6.32 15.92
N GLU A 261 -14.81 -7.04 16.87
CA GLU A 261 -15.41 -6.47 18.07
C GLU A 261 -14.77 -7.06 19.33
N GLU A 262 -14.78 -6.26 20.38
CA GLU A 262 -14.17 -6.59 21.66
C GLU A 262 -15.15 -6.39 22.77
N TRP A 263 -15.09 -7.30 23.74
CA TRP A 263 -15.86 -7.15 24.96
C TRP A 263 -15.37 -5.91 25.73
N LYS A 264 -16.24 -4.92 25.85
CA LYS A 264 -16.07 -3.86 26.83
C LYS A 264 -16.81 -4.29 28.09
N GLY A 265 -16.07 -4.51 29.17
CA GLY A 265 -16.61 -4.85 30.48
C GLY A 265 -17.65 -3.84 30.95
N GLY A 266 -18.63 -4.33 31.68
CA GLY A 266 -19.67 -3.52 32.29
C GLY A 266 -19.22 -2.83 33.57
N THR A 267 -19.80 -1.67 33.88
CA THR A 267 -19.53 -0.95 35.14
C THR A 267 -20.62 -1.14 36.19
N GLY A 268 -21.58 -2.05 35.96
CA GLY A 268 -22.67 -2.37 36.89
C GLY A 268 -23.96 -2.73 36.16
N ALA A 269 -25.08 -2.78 36.88
CA ALA A 269 -26.38 -3.18 36.32
C ALA A 269 -26.86 -2.30 35.14
N ALA A 270 -26.44 -1.03 35.08
CA ALA A 270 -26.80 -0.10 34.02
C ALA A 270 -25.91 -0.19 32.75
N ASP A 271 -24.74 -0.82 32.85
CA ASP A 271 -23.87 -1.14 31.72
C ASP A 271 -23.41 -2.59 31.90
N PRO A 272 -24.18 -3.59 31.43
CA PRO A 272 -23.84 -5.01 31.61
C PRO A 272 -22.61 -5.45 30.78
N GLY A 273 -21.98 -4.53 30.05
CA GLY A 273 -20.93 -4.80 29.09
C GLY A 273 -21.50 -5.19 27.74
N ARG A 274 -20.72 -4.94 26.69
CA ARG A 274 -21.10 -5.27 25.31
C ARG A 274 -19.89 -5.32 24.39
N TYR A 275 -20.06 -6.06 23.30
CA TYR A 275 -19.11 -6.05 22.20
C TYR A 275 -19.17 -4.71 21.44
N LYS A 276 -17.99 -4.14 21.16
CA LYS A 276 -17.82 -2.91 20.39
C LYS A 276 -16.56 -2.96 19.54
N ILE A 277 -16.55 -2.22 18.45
CA ILE A 277 -15.34 -1.98 17.67
C ILE A 277 -14.46 -0.98 18.45
N VAL A 278 -13.24 -1.37 18.82
CA VAL A 278 -12.23 -0.46 19.36
C VAL A 278 -11.17 -0.22 18.27
N SER A 279 -11.07 1.02 17.79
CA SER A 279 -10.39 1.35 16.53
C SER A 279 -8.95 0.84 16.41
N PHE A 280 -8.15 0.91 17.49
CA PHE A 280 -6.75 0.46 17.49
C PHE A 280 -6.66 -1.06 17.23
N PHE A 281 -7.37 -1.84 18.03
CA PHE A 281 -7.39 -3.28 17.95
C PHE A 281 -8.10 -3.79 16.69
N ALA A 282 -9.16 -3.12 16.22
CA ALA A 282 -9.80 -3.46 14.96
C ALA A 282 -8.85 -3.29 13.76
N LYS A 283 -7.98 -2.28 13.76
CA LYS A 283 -6.93 -2.13 12.75
C LYS A 283 -5.93 -3.28 12.83
N ARG A 284 -5.46 -3.63 14.02
CA ARG A 284 -4.56 -4.78 14.22
C ARG A 284 -5.20 -6.08 13.74
N ALA A 285 -6.47 -6.32 14.09
CA ALA A 285 -7.21 -7.51 13.72
C ALA A 285 -7.41 -7.65 12.20
N ARG A 286 -7.61 -6.55 11.47
CA ARG A 286 -7.61 -6.54 10.00
C ARG A 286 -6.28 -7.03 9.43
N GLY A 287 -5.17 -6.57 10.00
CA GLY A 287 -3.83 -7.07 9.67
C GLY A 287 -3.66 -8.56 9.96
N LEU A 288 -4.08 -8.99 11.15
CA LEU A 288 -4.03 -10.39 11.57
C LEU A 288 -4.88 -11.30 10.67
N MET A 289 -6.06 -10.87 10.24
CA MET A 289 -6.90 -11.61 9.31
C MET A 289 -6.21 -11.78 7.95
N ALA A 290 -5.62 -10.71 7.42
CA ALA A 290 -4.83 -10.80 6.18
C ALA A 290 -3.63 -11.73 6.35
N ARG A 291 -2.91 -11.64 7.48
CA ARG A 291 -1.81 -12.57 7.81
C ARG A 291 -2.30 -14.01 7.86
N TRP A 292 -3.37 -14.28 8.60
CA TRP A 292 -3.94 -15.62 8.73
C TRP A 292 -4.33 -16.18 7.37
N ALA A 293 -4.95 -15.37 6.52
CA ALA A 293 -5.27 -15.76 5.16
C ALA A 293 -4.02 -16.10 4.33
N VAL A 294 -2.93 -15.34 4.46
CA VAL A 294 -1.65 -15.64 3.81
C VAL A 294 -1.05 -16.94 4.31
N LEU A 295 -1.03 -17.16 5.63
CA LEU A 295 -0.46 -18.37 6.24
C LEU A 295 -1.24 -19.64 5.85
N HIS A 296 -2.56 -19.53 5.71
CA HIS A 296 -3.44 -20.66 5.43
C HIS A 296 -3.89 -20.74 3.96
N LYS A 297 -3.40 -19.83 3.11
CA LYS A 297 -3.82 -19.66 1.71
C LYS A 297 -5.35 -19.65 1.55
N ALA A 298 -6.02 -18.90 2.43
CA ALA A 298 -7.48 -18.89 2.51
C ALA A 298 -8.09 -18.24 1.26
N ALA A 299 -8.81 -19.04 0.48
CA ALA A 299 -9.36 -18.65 -0.82
C ALA A 299 -10.90 -18.55 -0.86
N THR A 300 -11.58 -18.71 0.28
CA THR A 300 -13.05 -18.56 0.36
C THR A 300 -13.46 -17.82 1.64
N PRO A 301 -14.59 -17.08 1.64
CA PRO A 301 -15.13 -16.49 2.86
C PRO A 301 -15.36 -17.50 3.98
N LYS A 302 -15.84 -18.71 3.62
CA LYS A 302 -16.10 -19.79 4.59
C LYS A 302 -14.84 -20.22 5.34
N ALA A 303 -13.68 -20.21 4.67
CA ALA A 303 -12.41 -20.53 5.32
C ALA A 303 -12.05 -19.51 6.42
N LEU A 304 -12.43 -18.24 6.26
CA LEU A 304 -12.11 -17.18 7.23
C LEU A 304 -12.84 -17.34 8.57
N GLU A 305 -13.91 -18.14 8.62
CA GLU A 305 -14.58 -18.46 9.89
C GLU A 305 -13.65 -19.17 10.90
N LYS A 306 -12.55 -19.76 10.41
CA LYS A 306 -11.53 -20.41 11.25
C LYS A 306 -10.46 -19.45 11.81
N PHE A 307 -10.57 -18.15 11.54
CA PHE A 307 -9.65 -17.16 12.09
C PHE A 307 -9.73 -17.11 13.62
N ASP A 308 -8.57 -17.27 14.27
CA ASP A 308 -8.45 -17.50 15.71
C ASP A 308 -7.29 -16.73 16.39
N LEU A 309 -6.70 -15.73 15.71
CA LEU A 309 -5.54 -15.01 16.24
C LEU A 309 -5.92 -14.01 17.34
N GLU A 310 -5.08 -13.89 18.37
CA GLU A 310 -5.20 -12.93 19.48
C GLU A 310 -6.56 -12.97 20.20
N GLY A 311 -7.13 -14.17 20.32
CA GLY A 311 -8.37 -14.43 21.05
C GLY A 311 -9.65 -14.03 20.30
N TYR A 312 -9.54 -13.56 19.05
CA TYR A 312 -10.70 -13.40 18.19
C TYR A 312 -11.23 -14.76 17.75
N GLY A 313 -12.55 -14.90 17.63
CA GLY A 313 -13.20 -16.04 17.01
C GLY A 313 -14.45 -15.61 16.26
N PHE A 314 -14.84 -16.37 15.23
CA PHE A 314 -16.05 -16.09 14.45
C PHE A 314 -17.31 -16.25 15.31
N ASP A 315 -18.20 -15.25 15.26
CA ASP A 315 -19.51 -15.28 15.90
C ASP A 315 -20.61 -15.41 14.84
N ALA A 316 -21.11 -16.63 14.66
CA ALA A 316 -22.16 -16.93 13.69
C ALA A 316 -23.47 -16.16 13.98
N SER A 317 -23.81 -15.94 15.25
CA SER A 317 -25.05 -15.26 15.66
C SER A 317 -25.03 -13.76 15.34
N ALA A 318 -23.85 -13.15 15.36
CA ALA A 318 -23.65 -11.74 15.02
C ALA A 318 -23.37 -11.50 13.53
N SER A 319 -23.14 -12.57 12.76
CA SER A 319 -22.76 -12.52 11.35
C SER A 319 -23.97 -12.56 10.41
N LYS A 320 -23.76 -12.08 9.19
CA LYS A 320 -24.70 -12.10 8.05
C LYS A 320 -23.94 -12.60 6.81
N PRO A 321 -24.62 -12.96 5.70
CA PRO A 321 -23.95 -13.52 4.52
C PRO A 321 -22.75 -12.71 4.02
N ASP A 322 -22.86 -11.38 3.97
CA ASP A 322 -21.82 -10.46 3.50
C ASP A 322 -21.13 -9.67 4.63
N ARG A 323 -21.32 -10.12 5.88
CA ARG A 323 -20.72 -9.47 7.05
C ARG A 323 -20.33 -10.51 8.10
N MET A 324 -19.04 -10.77 8.22
CA MET A 324 -18.47 -11.70 9.18
C MET A 324 -18.02 -10.96 10.43
N VAL A 325 -18.51 -11.36 11.60
CA VAL A 325 -18.13 -10.78 12.89
C VAL A 325 -17.19 -11.70 13.62
N PHE A 326 -16.06 -11.15 14.05
CA PHE A 326 -15.08 -11.81 14.89
C PHE A 326 -15.01 -11.10 16.23
N ARG A 327 -15.16 -11.86 17.31
CA ARG A 327 -15.23 -11.32 18.67
C ARG A 327 -14.11 -11.87 19.53
N ARG A 328 -13.54 -11.03 20.38
CA ARG A 328 -12.69 -11.47 21.49
C ARG A 328 -13.19 -10.95 22.81
N ARG A 329 -12.98 -11.73 23.87
CA ARG A 329 -13.03 -11.22 25.25
C ARG A 329 -11.62 -10.80 25.62
N ALA A 330 -11.44 -9.54 26.01
CA ALA A 330 -10.18 -9.14 26.62
C ALA A 330 -9.98 -10.02 27.86
N SER A 331 -8.90 -10.81 27.84
CA SER A 331 -8.39 -11.53 29.01
C SER A 331 -7.77 -10.55 29.99
#